data_AF-A0AAN4YH48-F1
#
_entry.id   AF-A0AAN4YH48-F1
#
_cell.length_a   1.000
_cell.length_b   1.000
_cell.length_c   1.000
_cell.angle_alpha   90.00
_cell.angle_beta   90.00
_cell.angle_gamma   90.00
#
_symmetry.space_group_name_H-M   'P 1'
#
loop_
_entity.id
_entity.type
_entity.pdbx_description
1 polymer ?
#
loop_
_entity_poly.entity_id
_entity_poly.type
_entity_poly.pdbx_seq_one_letter_code
_entity_poly.pdbx_strand_id
1 'polypeptide(L)'
;MTVEYVRITGVSTQDLDYPALTRGTMLTSNCAGQNITCLVGNNAEIIWSIFLKFDCKYPYGSAPELSKKEIRQRCENTELYDQALSTDLNWRDVWDRQKSVSMMPMEEGLRERGHWRGIVCIGGSMHKVLS
;
A
#
# COMPACT_ATOMS: atom_id res chain seq x y z
N MET A 1 -17.90 10.75 4.58
CA MET A 1 -16.58 10.16 4.23
C MET A 1 -16.84 8.92 3.40
N THR A 2 -16.07 8.74 2.33
CA THR A 2 -16.16 7.58 1.44
C THR A 2 -14.81 6.88 1.39
N VAL A 3 -14.83 5.59 1.10
CA VAL A 3 -13.64 4.78 0.87
C VAL A 3 -13.63 4.42 -0.61
N GLU A 4 -12.58 4.87 -1.30
CA GLU A 4 -12.43 4.66 -2.75
C GLU A 4 -11.14 3.94 -3.11
N TYR A 5 -10.19 3.86 -2.17
CA TYR A 5 -8.92 3.20 -2.35
C TYR A 5 -8.69 2.17 -1.27
N VAL A 6 -7.85 1.18 -1.59
CA VAL A 6 -7.30 0.22 -0.66
C VAL A 6 -5.79 0.26 -0.77
N ARG A 7 -5.13 0.27 0.38
CA ARG A 7 -3.69 0.05 0.48
C ARG A 7 -3.47 -1.42 0.78
N ILE A 8 -2.73 -2.10 -0.05
CA ILE A 8 -2.18 -3.42 0.25
C ILE A 8 -0.72 -3.21 0.64
N THR A 9 -0.30 -3.75 1.78
CA THR A 9 1.07 -3.59 2.27
C THR A 9 1.62 -4.91 2.75
N GLY A 10 2.94 -5.03 2.71
CA GLY A 10 3.59 -6.21 3.25
C GLY A 10 5.08 -6.01 3.43
N VAL A 11 5.69 -7.11 3.83
CA VAL A 11 7.13 -7.22 4.01
C VAL A 11 7.65 -8.35 3.15
N SER A 12 8.71 -8.10 2.39
CA SER A 12 9.43 -9.11 1.62
C SER A 12 10.89 -9.18 2.04
N THR A 13 11.53 -10.34 1.84
CA THR A 13 13.00 -10.42 1.95
C THR A 13 13.65 -9.69 0.80
N GLN A 14 14.74 -8.98 1.08
CA GLN A 14 15.62 -8.49 0.02
C GLN A 14 16.25 -9.65 -0.74
N ASP A 15 16.28 -9.52 -2.06
CA ASP A 15 17.15 -10.33 -2.90
C ASP A 15 18.47 -9.59 -3.13
N LEU A 16 19.58 -10.28 -2.92
CA LEU A 16 20.93 -9.76 -3.09
C LEU A 16 21.30 -9.57 -4.57
N ASP A 17 20.57 -10.20 -5.48
CA ASP A 17 20.80 -10.09 -6.93
C ASP A 17 20.34 -8.73 -7.49
N TYR A 18 19.58 -7.94 -6.71
CA TYR A 18 19.07 -6.62 -7.13
C TYR A 18 19.71 -5.47 -6.33
N PRO A 19 20.81 -4.87 -6.82
CA PRO A 19 21.48 -3.76 -6.14
C PRO A 19 20.62 -2.50 -6.01
N ALA A 20 19.57 -2.35 -6.82
CA ALA A 20 18.59 -1.27 -6.68
C ALA A 20 17.87 -1.26 -5.31
N LEU A 21 17.80 -2.42 -4.65
CA LEU A 21 17.22 -2.58 -3.32
C LEU A 21 18.26 -2.41 -2.22
N THR A 22 19.19 -1.46 -2.36
CA THR A 22 20.17 -1.17 -1.30
C THR A 22 19.50 -0.58 -0.05
N ARG A 23 20.07 -0.82 1.13
CA ARG A 23 19.55 -0.26 2.39
C ARG A 23 19.41 1.26 2.31
N GLY A 24 18.30 1.77 2.85
CA GLY A 24 18.01 3.20 2.88
C GLY A 24 17.49 3.76 1.55
N THR A 25 17.24 2.92 0.54
CA THR A 25 16.58 3.36 -0.69
C THR A 25 15.06 3.30 -0.56
N MET A 26 14.42 4.21 -1.29
CA MET A 26 12.99 4.17 -1.59
C MET A 26 12.84 4.09 -3.09
N LEU A 27 12.07 3.11 -3.56
CA LEU A 27 11.67 2.99 -4.95
C LEU A 27 10.17 3.27 -5.05
N THR A 28 9.79 4.09 -6.02
CA THR A 28 8.39 4.32 -6.36
C THR A 28 8.19 4.06 -7.84
N SER A 29 7.12 3.34 -8.17
CA SER A 29 6.72 3.08 -9.55
C SER A 29 5.26 3.45 -9.70
N ASN A 30 4.98 4.32 -10.67
CA ASN A 30 3.64 4.80 -10.98
C ASN A 30 3.33 4.39 -12.42
N CYS A 31 2.40 3.47 -12.61
CA CYS A 31 1.99 2.99 -13.93
C CYS A 31 0.49 2.73 -13.95
N ALA A 32 -0.20 3.12 -15.03
CA ALA A 32 -1.61 2.82 -15.26
C ALA A 32 -2.57 3.14 -14.07
N GLY A 33 -2.28 4.21 -13.31
CA GLY A 33 -3.08 4.59 -12.14
C GLY A 33 -2.83 3.75 -10.88
N GLN A 34 -1.79 2.92 -10.89
CA GLN A 34 -1.33 2.11 -9.76
C GLN A 34 0.00 2.68 -9.24
N ASN A 35 0.12 2.78 -7.92
CA ASN A 35 1.36 3.18 -7.26
C ASN A 35 1.90 2.00 -6.46
N ILE A 36 3.17 1.67 -6.68
CA ILE A 36 3.95 0.78 -5.84
C ILE A 36 5.04 1.61 -5.17
N THR A 37 5.16 1.49 -3.86
CA THR A 37 6.26 2.06 -3.09
C THR A 37 6.97 0.96 -2.32
N CYS A 38 8.28 0.91 -2.42
CA CYS A 38 9.15 0.00 -1.69
C CYS A 38 10.16 0.81 -0.87
N LEU A 39 10.25 0.53 0.42
CA LEU A 39 11.28 1.04 1.33
C LEU A 39 12.17 -0.11 1.78
N VAL A 40 13.47 0.03 1.59
CA VAL A 40 14.43 -0.98 2.06
C VAL A 40 14.96 -0.58 3.43
N GLY A 41 14.54 -1.31 4.45
CA GLY A 41 14.97 -1.11 5.83
C GLY A 41 16.40 -1.62 6.09
N ASN A 42 16.95 -1.25 7.24
CA ASN A 42 18.31 -1.63 7.65
C ASN A 42 18.52 -3.15 7.81
N ASN A 43 17.43 -3.90 8.02
CA ASN A 43 17.47 -5.36 8.22
C ASN A 43 17.40 -6.17 6.92
N ALA A 44 17.58 -5.52 5.75
CA ALA A 44 17.38 -6.16 4.43
C ALA A 44 15.95 -6.68 4.22
N GLU A 45 14.97 -6.02 4.86
CA GLU A 45 13.55 -6.25 4.60
C GLU A 45 13.01 -5.10 3.74
N ILE A 46 12.20 -5.47 2.76
CA ILE A 46 11.51 -4.54 1.89
C ILE A 46 10.10 -4.36 2.45
N ILE A 47 9.81 -3.16 2.94
CA ILE A 47 8.45 -2.77 3.28
C ILE A 47 7.84 -2.18 2.02
N TRP A 48 6.75 -2.76 1.55
CA TRP A 48 6.12 -2.30 0.31
C TRP A 48 4.65 -1.94 0.52
N SER A 49 4.14 -1.10 -0.35
CA SER A 49 2.74 -0.68 -0.37
C SER A 49 2.26 -0.45 -1.79
N ILE A 50 1.06 -0.92 -2.08
CA ILE A 50 0.37 -0.75 -3.34
C ILE A 50 -0.94 -0.03 -3.05
N PHE A 51 -1.22 1.00 -3.84
CA PHE A 51 -2.46 1.76 -3.74
C PHE A 51 -3.33 1.42 -4.95
N LEU A 52 -4.50 0.83 -4.69
CA LEU A 52 -5.44 0.40 -5.70
C LEU A 52 -6.78 1.09 -5.49
N LYS A 53 -7.44 1.44 -6.59
CA LYS A 53 -8.81 1.95 -6.56
C LYS A 53 -9.79 0.79 -6.40
N PHE A 54 -10.86 0.99 -5.63
CA PHE A 54 -12.01 0.09 -5.64
C PHE A 54 -12.86 0.34 -6.90
N ASP A 55 -13.58 -0.69 -7.34
CA ASP A 55 -14.50 -0.59 -8.47
C ASP A 55 -15.72 0.30 -8.15
N CYS A 56 -16.00 0.49 -6.86
CA CYS A 56 -17.08 1.33 -6.35
C CYS A 56 -16.66 2.11 -5.11
N LYS A 57 -17.40 3.19 -4.82
CA LYS A 57 -17.23 3.97 -3.60
C LYS A 57 -18.01 3.33 -2.47
N TYR A 58 -17.37 3.07 -1.34
CA TYR A 58 -18.03 2.57 -0.15
C TYR A 58 -18.30 3.70 0.85
N PRO A 59 -19.48 3.71 1.50
CA PRO A 59 -19.66 4.50 2.71
C PRO A 59 -18.62 4.14 3.79
N TYR A 60 -18.25 5.12 4.61
CA TYR A 60 -17.36 4.92 5.76
C TYR A 60 -17.79 3.71 6.62
N GLY A 61 -16.82 2.87 7.00
CA GLY A 61 -17.06 1.68 7.83
C GLY A 61 -17.77 0.51 7.12
N SER A 62 -18.07 0.65 5.82
CA SER A 62 -18.72 -0.41 5.03
C SER A 62 -17.83 -0.99 3.93
N ALA A 63 -16.60 -0.47 3.77
CA ALA A 63 -15.65 -1.04 2.83
C ALA A 63 -15.32 -2.48 3.23
N PRO A 64 -15.32 -3.42 2.26
CA PRO A 64 -15.11 -4.82 2.56
C PRO A 64 -13.66 -5.09 2.97
N GLU A 65 -13.49 -6.06 3.85
CA GLU A 65 -12.20 -6.70 4.03
C GLU A 65 -11.90 -7.60 2.83
N LEU A 66 -10.75 -7.42 2.18
CA LEU A 66 -10.34 -8.30 1.10
C LEU A 66 -9.84 -9.62 1.66
N SER A 67 -10.33 -10.73 1.12
CA SER A 67 -9.80 -12.05 1.41
C SER A 67 -8.35 -12.17 0.92
N LYS A 68 -7.58 -13.10 1.50
CA LYS A 68 -6.23 -13.41 1.04
C LYS A 68 -6.18 -13.75 -0.46
N LYS A 69 -7.23 -14.39 -0.98
CA LYS A 69 -7.35 -14.72 -2.40
C LYS A 69 -7.51 -13.47 -3.26
N GLU A 70 -8.35 -12.53 -2.86
CA GLU A 70 -8.55 -11.27 -3.59
C GLU A 70 -7.30 -10.39 -3.54
N ILE A 71 -6.63 -10.32 -2.38
CA ILE A 71 -5.33 -9.63 -2.25
C ILE A 71 -4.34 -10.21 -3.26
N ARG A 72 -4.21 -11.55 -3.29
CA ARG A 72 -3.32 -12.23 -4.21
C ARG A 72 -3.67 -11.94 -5.68
N GLN A 73 -4.93 -12.07 -6.05
CA GLN A 73 -5.39 -11.77 -7.42
C GLN A 73 -5.11 -10.34 -7.85
N ARG A 74 -5.23 -9.37 -6.93
CA ARG A 74 -4.90 -7.97 -7.19
C ARG A 74 -3.39 -7.76 -7.36
N CYS A 75 -2.58 -8.35 -6.48
CA CYS A 75 -1.12 -8.23 -6.52
C CYS A 75 -0.46 -8.97 -7.72
N GLU A 76 -1.12 -10.01 -8.22
CA GLU A 76 -0.68 -10.84 -9.36
C GLU A 76 -1.38 -10.45 -10.69
N ASN A 77 -2.14 -9.36 -10.71
CA ASN A 77 -2.73 -8.83 -11.95
C ASN A 77 -1.63 -8.53 -12.96
N THR A 78 -1.79 -8.96 -14.22
CA THR A 78 -0.77 -8.86 -15.26
C THR A 78 -0.18 -7.45 -15.44
N GLU A 79 -0.98 -6.39 -15.31
CA GLU A 79 -0.49 -5.01 -15.43
C GLU A 79 0.47 -4.63 -14.30
N LEU A 80 0.22 -5.15 -13.08
CA LEU A 80 0.99 -4.88 -11.89
C LEU A 80 2.18 -5.85 -11.75
N TYR A 81 1.96 -7.13 -12.04
CA TYR A 81 2.92 -8.22 -11.79
C TYR A 81 4.23 -8.03 -12.56
N ASP A 82 4.13 -7.57 -13.80
CA ASP A 82 5.28 -7.29 -14.66
C ASP A 82 5.71 -5.82 -14.63
N GLN A 83 5.14 -5.00 -13.75
CA GLN A 83 5.51 -3.59 -13.62
C GLN A 83 6.96 -3.45 -13.16
N ALA A 84 7.75 -2.69 -13.93
CA ALA A 84 9.13 -2.36 -13.57
C ALA A 84 9.16 -1.41 -12.36
N LEU A 85 9.97 -1.76 -11.37
CA LEU A 85 10.33 -0.92 -10.22
C LEU A 85 11.65 -0.18 -10.48
N SER A 86 12.55 -0.77 -11.24
CA SER A 86 13.79 -0.18 -11.76
C SER A 86 14.20 -0.90 -13.05
N THR A 87 15.37 -0.57 -13.62
CA THR A 87 15.86 -1.17 -14.88
C THR A 87 15.88 -2.70 -14.86
N ASP A 88 16.21 -3.30 -13.71
CA ASP A 88 16.43 -4.75 -13.59
C ASP A 88 15.51 -5.41 -12.55
N LEU A 89 14.53 -4.70 -11.99
CA LEU A 89 13.66 -5.20 -10.92
C LEU A 89 12.20 -4.99 -11.27
N ASN A 90 11.40 -6.06 -11.18
CA ASN A 90 9.96 -6.00 -11.37
C ASN A 90 9.21 -6.23 -10.05
N TRP A 91 7.92 -5.90 -10.05
CA TRP A 91 7.06 -6.11 -8.89
C TRP A 91 7.01 -7.58 -8.45
N ARG A 92 6.89 -8.53 -9.39
CA ARG A 92 6.91 -9.97 -9.09
C ARG A 92 8.10 -10.39 -8.22
N ASP A 93 9.29 -9.79 -8.44
CA ASP A 93 10.49 -10.11 -7.67
C ASP A 93 10.35 -9.72 -6.19
N VAL A 94 9.63 -8.64 -5.91
CA VAL A 94 9.32 -8.23 -4.54
C VAL A 94 8.16 -9.04 -3.99
N TRP A 95 7.10 -9.24 -4.78
CA TRP A 95 5.89 -9.93 -4.37
C TRP A 95 6.14 -11.39 -4.01
N ASP A 96 6.84 -12.16 -4.84
CA ASP A 96 7.03 -13.61 -4.66
C ASP A 96 7.83 -13.97 -3.40
N ARG A 97 8.47 -12.98 -2.77
CA ARG A 97 9.27 -13.09 -1.56
C ARG A 97 8.55 -12.53 -0.32
N GLN A 98 7.23 -12.36 -0.40
CA GLN A 98 6.44 -11.78 0.69
C GLN A 98 6.40 -12.71 1.92
N LYS A 99 6.78 -12.16 3.08
CA LYS A 99 6.65 -12.78 4.40
C LYS A 99 5.29 -12.51 5.02
N SER A 100 4.77 -11.32 4.77
CA SER A 100 3.49 -10.87 5.32
C SER A 100 2.78 -9.99 4.32
N VAL A 101 1.45 -10.01 4.41
CA VAL A 101 0.57 -9.12 3.66
C VAL A 101 -0.60 -8.73 4.54
N SER A 102 -0.95 -7.46 4.49
CA SER A 102 -2.17 -6.91 5.07
C SER A 102 -2.78 -5.93 4.08
N MET A 103 -4.03 -5.58 4.32
CA MET A 103 -4.71 -4.57 3.53
C MET A 103 -5.46 -3.63 4.47
N MET A 104 -5.61 -2.39 4.02
CA MET A 104 -6.28 -1.34 4.77
C MET A 104 -7.12 -0.50 3.80
N PRO A 105 -8.44 -0.45 3.98
CA PRO A 105 -9.28 0.49 3.25
C PRO A 105 -8.86 1.93 3.58
N MET A 106 -8.69 2.75 2.56
CA MET A 106 -8.26 4.13 2.72
C MET A 106 -9.48 5.04 2.83
N GLU A 107 -9.79 5.38 4.07
CA GLU A 107 -10.84 6.35 4.38
C GLU A 107 -10.37 7.76 4.08
N GLU A 108 -10.94 8.37 3.05
CA GLU A 108 -10.75 9.78 2.77
C GLU A 108 -11.84 10.59 3.44
N GLY A 109 -11.42 11.55 4.26
CA GLY A 109 -12.36 12.52 4.78
C GLY A 109 -11.79 13.48 5.81
N LEU A 110 -12.27 14.72 5.71
CA LEU A 110 -12.14 15.72 6.74
C LEU A 110 -13.28 15.51 7.75
N ARG A 111 -12.96 15.35 9.05
CA ARG A 111 -13.97 15.53 10.09
C ARG A 111 -14.14 17.02 10.37
N GLU A 112 -15.36 17.53 10.25
CA GLU A 112 -15.67 18.95 10.46
C GLU A 112 -15.48 19.40 11.92
N ARG A 113 -15.50 18.49 12.89
CA ARG A 113 -15.23 18.77 14.32
C ARG A 113 -14.20 17.83 14.89
N GLY A 114 -13.18 18.41 15.52
CA GLY A 114 -12.08 17.70 16.14
C GLY A 114 -12.01 17.67 17.64
N HIS A 115 -13.14 17.96 18.27
CA HIS A 115 -13.23 17.96 19.71
C HIS A 115 -14.60 17.46 20.14
N TRP A 116 -14.65 16.87 21.34
CA TRP A 116 -15.88 16.64 22.06
C TRP A 116 -15.65 16.96 23.54
N ARG A 117 -16.33 18.00 24.02
CA ARG A 117 -16.10 18.57 25.37
C ARG A 117 -14.61 18.89 25.58
N GLY A 118 -13.96 18.32 26.59
CA GLY A 118 -12.54 18.52 26.89
C GLY A 118 -11.58 17.61 26.13
N ILE A 119 -12.05 16.77 25.21
CA ILE A 119 -11.24 15.83 24.45
C ILE A 119 -11.02 16.38 23.04
N VAL A 120 -9.77 16.44 22.59
CA VAL A 120 -9.38 16.87 21.24
C VAL A 120 -8.79 15.68 20.49
N CYS A 121 -9.25 15.45 19.26
CA CYS A 121 -8.65 14.51 18.34
C CYS A 121 -7.50 15.20 17.61
N ILE A 122 -6.35 14.53 17.45
CA ILE A 122 -5.17 15.05 16.73
C ILE A 122 -4.61 13.91 15.86
N GLY A 123 -4.01 14.25 14.71
CA GLY A 123 -3.40 13.27 13.79
C GLY A 123 -4.40 12.56 12.87
N GLY A 124 -4.14 11.30 12.51
CA GLY A 124 -4.98 10.50 11.61
C GLY A 124 -6.43 10.30 12.08
N SER A 125 -6.73 10.63 13.34
CA SER A 125 -8.09 10.67 13.91
C SER A 125 -8.90 11.91 13.49
N MET A 126 -8.25 12.92 12.92
CA MET A 126 -8.82 14.20 12.46
C MET A 126 -8.76 14.41 10.96
N HIS A 127 -7.60 14.13 10.40
CA HIS A 127 -7.31 14.23 8.99
C HIS A 127 -6.67 12.91 8.58
N LYS A 128 -7.45 12.07 7.89
CA LYS A 128 -6.87 10.97 7.12
C LYS A 128 -6.52 11.52 5.74
N VAL A 129 -5.24 11.81 5.56
CA VAL A 129 -4.64 12.05 4.25
C VAL A 129 -4.11 10.71 3.77
N LEU A 130 -4.23 10.42 2.47
CA LEU A 130 -3.60 9.24 1.88
C LEU A 130 -2.09 9.28 2.22
N SER A 131 -1.62 8.34 3.05
CA SER A 131 -0.21 8.19 3.44
C SER A 131 0.26 6.76 3.31
#